data_AF-A0A8B7NIR5-F1
#
_entry.id   AF-A0A8B7NIR5-F1
#
_cell.length_a   1.000
_cell.length_b   1.000
_cell.length_c   1.000
_cell.angle_alpha   90.00
_cell.angle_beta   90.00
_cell.angle_gamma   90.00
#
_symmetry.space_group_name_H-M   'P 1'
#
loop_
_entity.id
_entity.type
_entity.pdbx_description
1 polymer ?
#
loop_
_entity_poly.entity_id
_entity_poly.type
_entity_poly.pdbx_seq_one_letter_code
_entity_poly.pdbx_strand_id
1 'polypeptide(L)'
;MAVSRHREGNQLKLLSKDESSLRNLCTATAKYANVVAKLRGQGDDIATQLHTLSTSAIFEPHLKNKIFFAAQCVSQVQDYRSLQVERLERQVVPSLHACATSCRQARSKRTSFAANNSDNPKLAEDRKALQDRCWRALRDLLQTELASHVRAVELYSQACSQILAKVDTEPEHTESDCRESLDKDEDGSDDSDE
;
A
#
# COMPACT_ATOMS: atom_id res chain seq x y z
N MET A 1 -42.24 -35.41 -8.58
CA MET A 1 -40.87 -35.59 -9.15
C MET A 1 -40.40 -34.43 -10.05
N ALA A 2 -41.26 -33.78 -10.85
CA ALA A 2 -40.85 -32.66 -11.71
C ALA A 2 -40.37 -31.40 -10.96
N VAL A 3 -40.99 -31.07 -9.81
CA VAL A 3 -40.63 -29.89 -8.99
C VAL A 3 -39.23 -30.01 -8.37
N SER A 4 -38.83 -31.21 -7.90
CA SER A 4 -37.49 -31.45 -7.34
C SER A 4 -36.38 -31.31 -8.39
N ARG A 5 -36.59 -31.86 -9.60
CA ARG A 5 -35.63 -31.72 -10.71
C ARG A 5 -35.49 -30.26 -11.17
N HIS A 6 -36.57 -29.49 -11.19
CA HIS A 6 -36.51 -28.06 -11.53
C HIS A 6 -35.74 -27.25 -10.47
N ARG A 7 -35.95 -27.56 -9.18
CA ARG A 7 -35.23 -26.93 -8.06
C ARG A 7 -33.73 -27.26 -8.07
N GLU A 8 -33.36 -28.49 -8.39
CA GLU A 8 -31.95 -28.92 -8.55
C GLU A 8 -31.27 -28.25 -9.74
N GLY A 9 -31.94 -28.17 -10.89
CA GLY A 9 -31.44 -27.48 -12.08
C GLY A 9 -31.14 -26.00 -11.80
N ASN A 10 -32.00 -25.32 -11.03
CA ASN A 10 -31.77 -23.93 -10.63
C ASN A 10 -30.59 -23.79 -9.66
N GLN A 11 -30.40 -24.73 -8.73
CA GLN A 11 -29.24 -24.70 -7.82
C GLN A 11 -27.91 -24.97 -8.52
N LEU A 12 -27.88 -25.85 -9.53
CA LEU A 12 -26.68 -26.10 -10.33
C LEU A 12 -26.27 -24.88 -11.16
N LYS A 13 -27.24 -24.16 -11.72
CA LYS A 13 -26.99 -22.89 -12.42
C LYS A 13 -26.41 -21.83 -11.47
N LEU A 14 -26.92 -21.73 -10.25
CA LEU A 14 -26.41 -20.80 -9.24
C LEU A 14 -24.96 -21.13 -8.86
N LEU A 15 -24.64 -22.39 -8.56
CA LEU A 15 -23.26 -22.81 -8.24
C LEU A 15 -22.30 -22.56 -9.41
N SER A 16 -22.76 -22.70 -10.66
CA SER A 16 -21.96 -22.37 -11.83
C SER A 16 -21.65 -20.87 -11.92
N LYS A 17 -22.62 -20.01 -11.57
CA LYS A 17 -22.43 -18.56 -11.52
C LYS A 17 -21.46 -18.16 -10.40
N ASP A 18 -21.57 -18.79 -9.25
CA ASP A 18 -20.70 -18.55 -8.10
C ASP A 18 -19.25 -18.98 -8.41
N GLU A 19 -19.06 -20.15 -9.03
CA GLU A 19 -17.75 -20.62 -9.50
C GLU A 19 -17.11 -19.62 -10.48
N SER A 20 -17.89 -19.12 -11.45
CA SER A 20 -17.41 -18.12 -12.40
C SER A 20 -17.02 -16.81 -11.71
N SER A 21 -17.83 -16.36 -10.75
CA SER A 21 -17.54 -15.13 -9.97
C SER A 21 -16.24 -15.27 -9.18
N LEU A 22 -16.01 -16.42 -8.53
CA LEU A 22 -14.77 -16.69 -7.80
C LEU A 22 -13.54 -16.74 -8.71
N ARG A 23 -13.66 -17.33 -9.90
CA ARG A 23 -12.57 -17.33 -10.90
C ARG A 23 -12.24 -15.93 -11.40
N ASN A 24 -13.27 -15.12 -11.67
CA ASN A 24 -13.10 -13.74 -12.09
C ASN A 24 -12.42 -12.92 -11.00
N LEU A 25 -12.85 -13.07 -9.74
CA LEU A 25 -12.21 -12.44 -8.59
C LEU A 25 -10.74 -12.83 -8.48
N CYS A 26 -10.43 -14.14 -8.50
CA CYS A 26 -9.06 -14.64 -8.44
C CYS A 26 -8.18 -14.04 -9.56
N THR A 27 -8.71 -13.97 -10.78
CA THR A 27 -8.00 -13.39 -11.94
C THR A 27 -7.79 -11.89 -11.77
N ALA A 28 -8.81 -11.17 -11.27
CA ALA A 28 -8.71 -9.75 -10.99
C ALA A 28 -7.68 -9.46 -9.89
N THR A 29 -7.66 -10.24 -8.81
CA THR A 29 -6.67 -10.11 -7.73
C THR A 29 -5.25 -10.42 -8.21
N ALA A 30 -5.06 -11.42 -9.07
CA ALA A 30 -3.75 -11.70 -9.66
C ALA A 30 -3.28 -10.55 -10.58
N LYS A 31 -4.17 -9.99 -11.40
CA LYS A 31 -3.87 -8.79 -12.20
C LYS A 31 -3.53 -7.59 -11.32
N TYR A 32 -4.28 -7.40 -10.24
CA TYR A 32 -4.03 -6.36 -9.26
C TYR A 32 -2.64 -6.48 -8.63
N ALA A 33 -2.24 -7.68 -8.17
CA ALA A 33 -0.91 -7.93 -7.63
C ALA A 33 0.21 -7.51 -8.61
N ASN A 34 0.06 -7.83 -9.90
CA ASN A 34 1.00 -7.40 -10.95
C ASN A 34 1.05 -5.87 -11.10
N VAL A 35 -0.09 -5.19 -10.99
CA VAL A 35 -0.13 -3.71 -11.03
C VAL A 35 0.56 -3.11 -9.81
N VAL A 36 0.34 -3.66 -8.61
CA VAL A 36 1.02 -3.21 -7.39
C VAL A 36 2.54 -3.42 -7.50
N ALA A 37 2.99 -4.54 -8.07
CA ALA A 37 4.42 -4.79 -8.31
C ALA A 37 5.06 -3.76 -9.26
N LYS A 38 4.33 -3.33 -10.30
CA LYS A 38 4.77 -2.25 -11.20
C LYS A 38 4.79 -0.90 -10.49
N LEU A 39 3.75 -0.60 -9.72
CA LEU A 39 3.65 0.65 -8.96
C LEU A 39 4.78 0.77 -7.92
N ARG A 40 5.20 -0.36 -7.34
CA ARG A 40 6.40 -0.43 -6.50
C ARG A 40 7.64 0.03 -7.27
N GLY A 41 7.91 -0.57 -8.43
CA GLY A 41 9.08 -0.20 -9.23
C GLY A 41 9.10 1.29 -9.61
N GLN A 42 7.94 1.84 -9.99
CA GLN A 42 7.82 3.28 -10.23
C GLN A 42 8.08 4.12 -8.98
N GLY A 43 7.67 3.64 -7.82
CA GLY A 43 7.98 4.29 -6.55
C GLY A 43 9.46 4.24 -6.18
N ASP A 44 10.16 3.15 -6.51
CA ASP A 44 11.62 3.03 -6.32
C ASP A 44 12.38 4.03 -7.20
N ASP A 45 11.92 4.21 -8.44
CA ASP A 45 12.45 5.22 -9.36
C ASP A 45 12.28 6.63 -8.79
N ILE A 46 11.09 6.95 -8.23
CA ILE A 46 10.82 8.24 -7.58
C ILE A 46 11.74 8.44 -6.38
N ALA A 47 11.89 7.42 -5.52
CA ALA A 47 12.77 7.50 -4.35
C ALA A 47 14.23 7.79 -4.78
N THR A 48 14.69 7.13 -5.84
CA THR A 48 16.03 7.32 -6.40
C THR A 48 16.22 8.73 -6.96
N GLN A 49 15.22 9.26 -7.67
CA GLN A 49 15.26 10.63 -8.19
C GLN A 49 15.25 11.66 -7.07
N LEU A 50 14.44 11.48 -6.02
CA LEU A 50 14.45 12.36 -4.85
C LEU A 50 15.80 12.31 -4.13
N HIS A 51 16.39 11.13 -3.98
CA HIS A 51 17.71 11.00 -3.37
C HIS A 51 18.78 11.74 -4.20
N THR A 52 18.75 11.59 -5.52
CA THR A 52 19.63 12.34 -6.45
C THR A 52 19.40 13.85 -6.36
N LEU A 53 18.15 14.28 -6.23
CA LEU A 53 17.80 15.68 -6.06
C LEU A 53 18.36 16.24 -4.74
N SER A 54 18.34 15.44 -3.67
CA SER A 54 18.89 15.82 -2.37
C SER A 54 20.40 16.03 -2.37
N THR A 55 21.14 15.45 -3.31
CA THR A 55 22.60 15.66 -3.45
C THR A 55 22.95 16.81 -4.41
N SER A 56 21.97 17.36 -5.14
CA SER A 56 22.18 18.47 -6.06
C SER A 56 22.75 19.71 -5.37
N ALA A 57 23.66 20.42 -6.03
CA ALA A 57 24.27 21.65 -5.53
C ALA A 57 23.31 22.86 -5.49
N ILE A 58 22.13 22.76 -6.13
CA ILE A 58 21.21 23.88 -6.35
C ILE A 58 20.48 24.33 -5.07
N PHE A 59 20.18 23.40 -4.16
CA PHE A 59 19.31 23.67 -3.01
C PHE A 59 20.08 24.03 -1.74
N GLU A 60 19.43 24.76 -0.84
CA GLU A 60 19.95 25.01 0.51
C GLU A 60 20.10 23.69 1.30
N PRO A 61 21.12 23.57 2.19
CA PRO A 61 21.35 22.36 2.97
C PRO A 61 20.11 21.85 3.74
N HIS A 62 19.31 22.77 4.30
CA HIS A 62 18.07 22.40 4.99
C HIS A 62 17.01 21.80 4.06
N LEU A 63 16.92 22.28 2.82
CA LEU A 63 15.99 21.73 1.83
C LEU A 63 16.48 20.36 1.35
N LYS A 64 17.78 20.20 1.12
CA LYS A 64 18.40 18.89 0.79
C LYS A 64 18.05 17.83 1.82
N ASN A 65 18.20 18.14 3.11
CA ASN A 65 17.88 17.20 4.20
C ASN A 65 16.40 16.79 4.21
N LYS A 66 15.48 17.72 3.95
CA LYS A 66 14.04 17.43 3.86
C LYS A 66 13.70 16.57 2.64
N ILE A 67 14.31 16.84 1.49
CA ILE A 67 14.15 16.03 0.27
C ILE A 67 14.72 14.62 0.48
N PHE A 68 15.89 14.52 1.13
CA PHE A 68 16.49 13.23 1.48
C PHE A 68 15.59 12.41 2.39
N PHE A 69 15.02 13.02 3.43
CA PHE A 69 14.07 12.36 4.32
C PHE A 69 12.81 11.89 3.56
N ALA A 70 12.26 12.72 2.67
CA ALA A 70 11.14 12.33 1.82
C ALA A 70 11.49 11.13 0.92
N ALA A 71 12.72 11.09 0.36
CA ALA A 71 13.20 9.95 -0.41
C ALA A 71 13.22 8.67 0.43
N GLN A 72 13.69 8.74 1.68
CA GLN A 72 13.67 7.61 2.61
C GLN A 72 12.25 7.13 2.92
N CYS A 73 11.30 8.04 3.16
CA CYS A 73 9.90 7.69 3.37
C CYS A 73 9.31 6.99 2.13
N VAL A 74 9.52 7.53 0.92
CA VAL A 74 9.03 6.92 -0.32
C VAL A 74 9.62 5.52 -0.53
N SER A 75 10.93 5.36 -0.26
CA SER A 75 11.62 4.06 -0.32
C SER A 75 11.00 3.05 0.65
N GLN A 76 10.78 3.44 1.91
CA GLN A 76 10.16 2.54 2.89
C GLN A 76 8.73 2.15 2.49
N VAL A 77 7.95 3.07 1.89
CA VAL A 77 6.63 2.71 1.34
C VAL A 77 6.75 1.62 0.26
N GLN A 78 7.82 1.61 -0.53
CA GLN A 78 8.03 0.57 -1.54
C GLN A 78 8.43 -0.77 -0.92
N ASP A 79 9.16 -0.77 0.20
CA ASP A 79 9.43 -2.00 0.96
C ASP A 79 8.13 -2.63 1.48
N TYR A 80 7.21 -1.82 2.02
CA TYR A 80 5.88 -2.30 2.43
C TYR A 80 5.05 -2.77 1.24
N ARG A 81 5.14 -2.13 0.07
CA ARG A 81 4.52 -2.62 -1.17
C ARG A 81 5.14 -3.93 -1.65
N SER A 82 6.43 -4.16 -1.46
CA SER A 82 7.06 -5.47 -1.74
C SER A 82 6.43 -6.58 -0.90
N LEU A 83 6.25 -6.33 0.40
CA LEU A 83 5.57 -7.27 1.30
C LEU A 83 4.10 -7.47 0.92
N GLN A 84 3.41 -6.40 0.48
CA GLN A 84 2.04 -6.48 -0.02
C GLN A 84 1.95 -7.40 -1.25
N VAL A 85 2.82 -7.20 -2.25
CA VAL A 85 2.88 -8.04 -3.46
C VAL A 85 3.13 -9.49 -3.08
N GLU A 86 4.12 -9.76 -2.22
CA GLU A 86 4.43 -11.12 -1.78
C GLU A 86 3.20 -11.81 -1.17
N ARG A 87 2.48 -11.12 -0.26
CA ARG A 87 1.28 -11.66 0.37
C ARG A 87 0.15 -11.90 -0.63
N LEU A 88 -0.06 -10.96 -1.57
CA LEU A 88 -1.07 -11.12 -2.61
C LEU A 88 -0.79 -12.36 -3.46
N GLU A 89 0.46 -12.54 -3.90
CA GLU A 89 0.87 -13.63 -4.79
C GLU A 89 0.96 -14.98 -4.09
N ARG A 90 1.50 -15.04 -2.87
CA ARG A 90 1.78 -16.30 -2.17
C ARG A 90 0.63 -16.78 -1.29
N GLN A 91 -0.24 -15.89 -0.83
CA GLN A 91 -1.32 -16.24 0.10
C GLN A 91 -2.70 -15.99 -0.51
N VAL A 92 -2.98 -14.77 -0.97
CA VAL A 92 -4.36 -14.39 -1.34
C VAL A 92 -4.80 -15.05 -2.64
N VAL A 93 -4.02 -14.95 -3.72
CA VAL A 93 -4.34 -15.54 -5.02
C VAL A 93 -4.50 -17.07 -4.92
N PRO A 94 -3.59 -17.83 -4.28
CA PRO A 94 -3.77 -19.27 -4.09
C PRO A 94 -5.02 -19.62 -3.26
N SER A 95 -5.34 -18.83 -2.24
CA SER A 95 -6.53 -19.04 -1.41
C SER A 95 -7.82 -18.85 -2.20
N LEU A 96 -7.90 -17.81 -3.04
CA LEU A 96 -9.05 -17.60 -3.95
C LEU A 96 -9.16 -18.70 -5.01
N HIS A 97 -8.04 -19.15 -5.56
CA HIS A 97 -8.01 -20.28 -6.48
C HIS A 97 -8.51 -21.58 -5.83
N ALA A 98 -8.11 -21.85 -4.58
CA ALA A 98 -8.60 -22.97 -3.81
C ALA A 98 -10.12 -22.90 -3.58
N CYS A 99 -10.66 -21.70 -3.33
CA CYS A 99 -12.11 -21.49 -3.21
C CYS A 99 -12.84 -21.83 -4.51
N ALA A 100 -12.36 -21.36 -5.66
CA ALA A 100 -12.94 -21.69 -6.96
C ALA A 100 -12.90 -23.20 -7.25
N THR A 101 -11.79 -23.86 -6.88
CA THR A 101 -11.62 -25.32 -7.03
C THR A 101 -12.59 -26.09 -6.15
N SER A 102 -12.74 -25.72 -4.87
CA SER A 102 -13.69 -26.34 -3.96
C SER A 102 -15.15 -26.11 -4.38
N CYS A 103 -15.47 -24.93 -4.94
CA CYS A 103 -16.79 -24.66 -5.52
C CYS A 103 -17.10 -25.60 -6.69
N ARG A 104 -16.13 -25.80 -7.61
CA ARG A 104 -16.25 -26.77 -8.70
C ARG A 104 -16.48 -28.19 -8.19
N GLN A 105 -15.72 -28.62 -7.18
CA GLN A 105 -15.88 -29.94 -6.57
C GLN A 105 -17.26 -30.12 -5.93
N ALA A 106 -17.76 -29.11 -5.21
CA ALA A 106 -19.10 -29.13 -4.63
C ALA A 106 -20.19 -29.26 -5.71
N ARG A 107 -20.03 -28.56 -6.84
CA ARG A 107 -20.92 -28.68 -8.01
C ARG A 107 -20.89 -30.11 -8.59
N SER A 108 -19.71 -30.67 -8.82
CA SER A 108 -19.56 -32.04 -9.36
C SER A 108 -20.16 -33.11 -8.45
N LYS A 109 -19.90 -33.02 -7.14
CA LYS A 109 -20.51 -33.92 -6.14
C LYS A 109 -22.03 -33.83 -6.21
N ARG A 110 -22.58 -32.63 -6.32
CA ARG A 110 -24.03 -32.43 -6.39
C ARG A 110 -24.64 -32.99 -7.67
N THR A 111 -23.97 -32.87 -8.80
CA THR A 111 -24.42 -33.51 -10.05
C THR A 111 -24.44 -35.04 -9.93
N SER A 112 -23.44 -35.66 -9.27
CA SER A 112 -23.43 -37.11 -9.07
C SER A 112 -24.49 -37.57 -8.05
N PHE A 113 -24.74 -36.81 -6.98
CA PHE A 113 -25.78 -37.18 -6.00
C PHE A 113 -27.20 -36.99 -6.53
N ALA A 114 -27.44 -35.99 -7.39
CA ALA A 114 -28.73 -35.83 -8.08
C ALA A 114 -29.05 -37.05 -8.98
N ALA A 115 -28.04 -37.72 -9.53
CA ALA A 115 -28.22 -38.98 -10.25
C ALA A 115 -28.57 -40.17 -9.33
N ASN A 116 -28.17 -40.11 -8.05
CA ASN A 116 -28.27 -41.21 -7.09
C ASN A 116 -29.37 -41.02 -6.01
N ASN A 117 -30.18 -39.94 -6.06
CA ASN A 117 -31.33 -39.67 -5.16
C ASN A 117 -31.04 -39.78 -3.65
N SER A 118 -29.87 -39.34 -3.17
CA SER A 118 -29.53 -39.34 -1.73
C SER A 118 -29.26 -37.93 -1.21
N ASP A 119 -30.10 -37.42 -0.30
CA ASP A 119 -29.79 -36.22 0.48
C ASP A 119 -28.70 -36.55 1.51
N ASN A 120 -27.52 -35.92 1.38
CA ASN A 120 -26.34 -36.27 2.16
C ASN A 120 -25.90 -35.10 3.09
N PRO A 121 -25.85 -35.29 4.42
CA PRO A 121 -25.37 -34.26 5.37
C PRO A 121 -23.95 -33.75 5.06
N LYS A 122 -23.12 -34.57 4.41
CA LYS A 122 -21.76 -34.21 3.99
C LYS A 122 -21.71 -33.03 3.01
N LEU A 123 -22.76 -32.81 2.21
CA LEU A 123 -22.85 -31.66 1.30
C LEU A 123 -23.03 -30.33 2.04
N ALA A 124 -23.72 -30.35 3.19
CA ALA A 124 -23.90 -29.17 4.01
C ALA A 124 -22.59 -28.77 4.71
N GLU A 125 -21.83 -29.75 5.18
CA GLU A 125 -20.50 -29.56 5.76
C GLU A 125 -19.50 -29.01 4.72
N ASP A 126 -19.43 -29.63 3.54
CA ASP A 126 -18.59 -29.17 2.42
C ASP A 126 -18.91 -27.71 2.03
N ARG A 127 -20.20 -27.33 2.04
CA ARG A 127 -20.63 -25.95 1.76
C ARG A 127 -20.16 -24.97 2.83
N LYS A 128 -20.28 -25.33 4.11
CA LYS A 128 -19.80 -24.49 5.22
C LYS A 128 -18.27 -24.30 5.14
N ALA A 129 -17.54 -25.40 4.91
CA ALA A 129 -16.10 -25.35 4.74
C ALA A 129 -15.67 -24.48 3.54
N LEU A 130 -16.41 -24.51 2.43
CA LEU A 130 -16.21 -23.61 1.30
C LEU A 130 -16.41 -22.14 1.69
N GLN A 131 -17.52 -21.82 2.37
CA GLN A 131 -17.81 -20.46 2.83
C GLN A 131 -16.71 -19.93 3.75
N ASP A 132 -16.27 -20.73 4.73
CA ASP A 132 -15.21 -20.34 5.66
C ASP A 132 -13.88 -20.07 4.96
N ARG A 133 -13.56 -20.81 3.88
CA ARG A 133 -12.37 -20.56 3.05
C ARG A 133 -12.50 -19.27 2.27
N CYS A 134 -13.65 -19.04 1.64
CA CYS A 134 -13.92 -17.80 0.90
C CYS A 134 -13.80 -16.58 1.82
N TRP A 135 -14.40 -16.63 3.01
CA TRP A 135 -14.33 -15.53 3.98
C TRP A 135 -12.91 -15.26 4.46
N ARG A 136 -12.12 -16.31 4.71
CA ARG A 136 -10.72 -16.16 5.05
C ARG A 136 -9.92 -15.51 3.92
N ALA A 137 -10.09 -15.97 2.68
CA ALA A 137 -9.38 -15.40 1.53
C ALA A 137 -9.73 -13.91 1.31
N LEU A 138 -11.01 -13.55 1.47
CA LEU A 138 -11.46 -12.15 1.36
C LEU A 138 -10.90 -11.28 2.49
N ARG A 139 -10.91 -11.79 3.72
CA ARG A 139 -10.31 -11.09 4.86
C ARG A 139 -8.82 -10.87 4.65
N ASP A 140 -8.10 -11.89 4.19
CA ASP A 140 -6.65 -11.82 3.96
C ASP A 140 -6.31 -10.79 2.86
N LEU A 141 -7.14 -10.68 1.82
CA LEU A 141 -7.04 -9.60 0.82
C LEU A 141 -7.17 -8.22 1.48
N LEU A 142 -8.26 -7.98 2.23
CA LEU A 142 -8.53 -6.68 2.86
C LEU A 142 -7.47 -6.31 3.90
N GLN A 143 -7.00 -7.28 4.69
CA GLN A 143 -5.94 -7.05 5.68
C GLN A 143 -4.60 -6.72 5.04
N THR A 144 -4.30 -7.34 3.89
CA THR A 144 -3.08 -7.05 3.12
C THR A 144 -3.09 -5.62 2.59
N GLU A 145 -4.22 -5.17 2.02
CA GLU A 145 -4.40 -3.79 1.57
C GLU A 145 -4.33 -2.77 2.72
N LEU A 146 -5.08 -3.03 3.80
CA LEU A 146 -5.12 -2.13 4.95
C LEU A 146 -3.74 -1.94 5.56
N ALA A 147 -2.97 -3.02 5.73
CA ALA A 147 -1.62 -2.95 6.28
C ALA A 147 -0.69 -2.08 5.43
N SER A 148 -0.79 -2.17 4.10
CA SER A 148 -0.02 -1.32 3.18
C SER A 148 -0.44 0.15 3.29
N HIS A 149 -1.75 0.43 3.28
CA HIS A 149 -2.26 1.80 3.38
C HIS A 149 -1.92 2.49 4.69
N VAL A 150 -2.03 1.80 5.83
CA VAL A 150 -1.69 2.36 7.15
C VAL A 150 -0.23 2.82 7.17
N ARG A 151 0.70 1.99 6.66
CA ARG A 151 2.12 2.35 6.61
C ARG A 151 2.41 3.47 5.63
N ALA A 152 1.75 3.49 4.48
CA ALA A 152 1.88 4.60 3.53
C ALA A 152 1.41 5.93 4.13
N VAL A 153 0.24 5.94 4.79
CA VAL A 153 -0.30 7.15 5.44
C VAL A 153 0.65 7.64 6.54
N GLU A 154 1.15 6.74 7.38
CA GLU A 154 2.13 7.07 8.44
C GLU A 154 3.38 7.75 7.86
N LEU A 155 4.04 7.12 6.88
CA LEU A 155 5.30 7.61 6.30
C LEU A 155 5.11 8.90 5.49
N TYR A 156 4.05 9.00 4.69
CA TYR A 156 3.78 10.22 3.94
C TYR A 156 3.40 11.38 4.85
N SER A 157 2.66 11.13 5.93
CA SER A 157 2.35 12.18 6.91
C SER A 157 3.60 12.73 7.59
N GLN A 158 4.58 11.86 7.90
CA GLN A 158 5.88 12.27 8.44
C GLN A 158 6.69 13.11 7.42
N ALA A 159 6.72 12.70 6.15
CA ALA A 159 7.39 13.48 5.11
C ALA A 159 6.72 14.86 4.91
N CYS A 160 5.39 14.89 4.89
CA CYS A 160 4.62 16.13 4.76
C CYS A 160 4.84 17.07 5.94
N SER A 161 4.84 16.59 7.18
CA SER A 161 5.08 17.46 8.35
C SER A 161 6.47 18.09 8.32
N GLN A 162 7.49 17.33 7.91
CA GLN A 162 8.85 17.86 7.73
C GLN A 162 8.93 18.92 6.64
N ILE A 163 8.22 18.75 5.52
CA ILE A 163 8.18 19.74 4.43
C ILE A 163 7.39 20.99 4.86
N LEU A 164 6.18 20.79 5.41
CA LEU A 164 5.24 21.86 5.78
C LEU A 164 5.70 22.72 6.96
N ALA A 165 6.53 22.18 7.86
CA ALA A 165 7.19 22.96 8.92
C ALA A 165 8.14 24.08 8.40
N LYS A 166 8.11 24.39 7.10
CA LYS A 166 8.77 25.54 6.47
C LYS A 166 7.80 26.57 5.86
N VAL A 167 6.52 26.26 5.65
CA VAL A 167 5.58 27.26 5.11
C VAL A 167 5.28 28.36 6.13
N ASP A 168 5.44 28.08 7.42
CA ASP A 168 5.14 29.00 8.51
C ASP A 168 6.38 29.71 9.08
N THR A 169 7.50 29.77 8.37
CA THR A 169 8.72 30.41 8.90
C THR A 169 9.56 31.07 7.81
N GLU A 170 9.01 32.10 7.18
CA GLU A 170 9.84 33.17 6.60
C GLU A 170 10.13 34.17 7.74
N PRO A 171 11.37 34.28 8.25
CA PRO A 171 11.77 35.47 9.00
C PRO A 171 11.89 36.63 8.00
N GLU A 172 11.11 37.69 8.22
CA GLU A 172 11.31 38.97 7.55
C GLU A 172 12.76 39.43 7.68
N HIS A 173 13.25 40.01 6.59
CA HIS A 173 14.62 40.43 6.37
C HIS A 173 15.22 41.30 7.48
N THR A 174 16.45 40.96 7.84
CA THR A 174 17.59 41.83 8.20
C THR A 174 17.31 43.34 8.37
N GLU A 175 17.30 43.81 9.62
CA GLU A 175 17.80 45.14 9.96
C GLU A 175 19.05 44.98 10.83
N SER A 176 20.21 44.98 10.19
CA SER A 176 21.49 45.24 10.85
C SER A 176 21.55 46.74 11.11
N ASP A 177 21.08 47.17 12.28
CA ASP A 177 21.24 48.53 12.79
C ASP A 177 22.74 48.78 13.08
N CYS A 178 23.47 49.26 12.08
CA CYS A 178 24.81 49.81 12.26
C CYS A 178 24.69 51.20 12.90
N ARG A 179 24.48 51.24 14.22
CA ARG A 179 24.65 52.45 15.03
C ARG A 179 26.00 52.44 15.74
N GLU A 180 26.90 53.21 15.14
CA GLU A 180 27.69 54.27 15.79
C GLU A 180 28.47 53.90 17.06
N SER A 181 29.75 53.55 16.88
CA SER A 181 30.80 53.80 17.88
C SER A 181 31.87 54.67 17.20
N LEU A 182 31.77 55.99 17.41
CA LEU A 182 32.86 56.92 17.16
C LEU A 182 33.87 56.75 18.30
N ASP A 183 34.91 55.97 18.06
CA ASP A 183 36.13 56.01 18.88
C ASP A 183 36.83 57.35 18.64
N LYS A 184 36.88 58.16 19.70
CA LYS A 184 37.76 59.32 19.78
C LYS A 184 39.11 58.84 20.27
N ASP A 185 40.03 58.59 19.35
CA ASP A 185 41.46 58.57 19.64
C ASP A 185 42.01 59.97 19.36
N GLU A 186 42.03 60.82 20.39
CA GLU A 186 43.02 61.91 20.47
C GLU A 186 44.17 61.39 21.33
N ASP A 187 45.20 60.87 20.67
CA ASP A 187 46.54 60.78 21.24
C ASP A 187 47.51 61.42 20.25
N GLY A 188 48.17 62.48 20.71
CA GLY A 188 48.84 63.46 19.86
C GLY A 188 49.99 64.15 20.59
N SER A 189 51.04 63.36 20.80
CA SER A 189 52.46 63.74 20.86
C SER A 189 52.88 64.81 21.86
N ASP A 190 53.45 64.31 22.96
CA ASP A 190 54.56 64.88 23.70
C ASP A 190 55.81 64.90 22.79
N ASP A 191 56.48 66.06 22.67
CA ASP A 191 57.87 66.18 22.24
C ASP A 191 58.33 67.64 22.37
N SER A 192 59.22 67.92 23.32
CA SER A 192 60.60 68.38 23.06
C SER A 192 61.17 69.23 24.21
N ASP A 193 62.36 68.80 24.63
CA ASP A 193 63.32 69.47 25.48
C ASP A 193 63.68 70.91 25.02
N GLU A 194 63.72 71.86 25.98
CA GLU A 194 64.88 72.75 26.32
C GLU A 194 64.53 73.71 27.48
#